data_AF-A0A919HPC4-F1
#
_entry.id   AF-A0A919HPC4-F1
#
_cell.length_a   1.000
_cell.length_b   1.000
_cell.length_c   1.000
_cell.angle_alpha   90.00
_cell.angle_beta   90.00
_cell.angle_gamma   90.00
#
_symmetry.space_group_name_H-M   'P 1'
#
loop_
_entity.id
_entity.type
_entity.pdbx_description
1 polymer ?
#
loop_
_entity_poly.entity_id
_entity_poly.type
_entity_poly.pdbx_seq_one_letter_code
_entity_poly.pdbx_strand_id
1 'polypeptide(L)'
;MPGFPKHDTSIPDIYRARMRKQDFEKNGPANLNMIWTGDDHTGGPPTAPAQAADNDLSTGQIVDEISHSKYGKDSAIFVVEDDSQEWVDHIDGHRAPIQVISPYAQRTGAVDSHYYTQINMIRTTEQILGIHPMNQKDTAATPMATAFTGNPDYTPFDAVPNSTSLTLGVSPAPSCGADTPAAQDPDAAPAPTTAKIPAAEQQVAAQWQAWKAKQPFTGPNAKADTAPPSR
;
A
#
# COMPACT_ATOMS: atom_id res chain seq x y z
N MET A 1 1.16 -16.73 -10.08
CA MET A 1 0.80 -17.71 -9.05
C MET A 1 -0.58 -18.29 -9.34
N PRO A 2 -0.70 -19.59 -9.66
CA PRO A 2 -1.99 -20.26 -9.81
C PRO A 2 -2.84 -20.11 -8.54
N GLY A 3 -4.08 -19.64 -8.67
CA GLY A 3 -5.02 -19.52 -7.54
C GLY A 3 -4.85 -18.28 -6.65
N PHE A 4 -3.92 -17.37 -6.94
CA PHE A 4 -3.90 -16.06 -6.26
C PHE A 4 -5.16 -15.27 -6.63
N PRO A 5 -5.92 -14.72 -5.66
CA PRO A 5 -7.19 -14.06 -5.99
C PRO A 5 -6.94 -12.77 -6.78
N LYS A 6 -7.84 -12.44 -7.70
CA LYS A 6 -7.83 -11.14 -8.41
C LYS A 6 -8.21 -10.00 -7.46
N HIS A 7 -8.29 -8.78 -7.97
CA HIS A 7 -8.83 -7.63 -7.25
C HIS A 7 -10.24 -7.97 -6.71
N ASP A 8 -10.35 -7.94 -5.38
CA ASP A 8 -11.55 -8.22 -4.61
C ASP A 8 -11.30 -7.68 -3.19
N THR A 9 -12.00 -6.59 -2.85
CA THR A 9 -11.89 -5.87 -1.57
C THR A 9 -12.65 -6.58 -0.44
N SER A 10 -13.12 -7.80 -0.66
CA SER A 10 -13.73 -8.64 0.40
C SER A 10 -12.77 -9.71 0.91
N ILE A 11 -11.59 -9.82 0.30
CA ILE A 11 -10.55 -10.77 0.68
C ILE A 11 -9.47 -10.00 1.43
N PRO A 12 -9.29 -10.25 2.75
CA PRO A 12 -8.24 -9.62 3.53
C PRO A 12 -6.86 -9.84 2.90
N ASP A 13 -6.05 -8.80 2.85
CA ASP A 13 -4.70 -8.82 2.33
C ASP A 13 -3.80 -9.76 3.14
N ILE A 14 -4.00 -9.93 4.44
CA ILE A 14 -3.27 -10.95 5.23
C ILE A 14 -3.54 -12.38 4.75
N TYR A 15 -4.73 -12.63 4.19
CA TYR A 15 -5.06 -13.92 3.60
C TYR A 15 -4.34 -14.11 2.27
N ARG A 16 -4.25 -13.04 1.47
CA ARG A 16 -3.45 -13.01 0.22
C ARG A 16 -1.97 -13.26 0.49
N ALA A 17 -1.38 -12.61 1.50
CA ALA A 17 -0.01 -12.86 1.93
C ALA A 17 0.21 -14.32 2.31
N ARG A 18 -0.72 -14.93 3.07
CA ARG A 18 -0.65 -16.35 3.44
C ARG A 18 -0.69 -17.28 2.23
N MET A 19 -1.62 -17.06 1.30
CA MET A 19 -1.69 -17.86 0.07
C MET A 19 -0.40 -17.73 -0.74
N ARG A 20 0.13 -16.51 -0.86
CA ARG A 20 1.37 -16.23 -1.57
C ARG A 20 2.56 -16.91 -0.91
N LYS A 21 2.64 -16.90 0.42
CA LYS A 21 3.67 -17.60 1.18
C LYS A 21 3.68 -19.10 0.87
N GLN A 22 2.51 -19.75 0.85
CA GLN A 22 2.41 -21.18 0.51
C GLN A 22 2.93 -21.51 -0.89
N ASP A 23 2.64 -20.65 -1.88
CA ASP A 23 3.17 -20.82 -3.24
C ASP A 23 4.69 -20.57 -3.28
N PHE A 24 5.16 -19.51 -2.61
CA PHE A 24 6.56 -19.12 -2.55
C PHE A 24 7.44 -20.20 -1.89
N GLU A 25 7.00 -20.77 -0.77
CA GLU A 25 7.72 -21.85 -0.07
C GLU A 25 7.80 -23.12 -0.92
N LYS A 26 6.75 -23.41 -1.69
CA LYS A 26 6.66 -24.63 -2.51
C LYS A 26 7.43 -24.51 -3.82
N ASN A 27 7.30 -23.38 -4.52
CA ASN A 27 7.71 -23.22 -5.90
C ASN A 27 8.84 -22.20 -6.09
N GLY A 28 9.10 -21.34 -5.10
CA GLY A 28 9.95 -20.15 -5.26
C GLY A 28 9.29 -19.05 -6.10
N PRO A 29 9.92 -17.87 -6.19
CA PRO A 29 9.44 -16.77 -7.01
C PRO A 29 9.79 -16.97 -8.49
N ALA A 30 8.98 -16.41 -9.39
CA ALA A 30 9.41 -16.13 -10.75
C ALA A 30 10.40 -14.93 -10.77
N ASN A 31 11.07 -14.67 -11.90
CA ASN A 31 11.94 -13.49 -12.01
C ASN A 31 11.17 -12.16 -11.85
N LEU A 32 9.91 -12.12 -12.32
CA LEU A 32 8.98 -11.03 -12.09
C LEU A 32 7.73 -11.56 -11.41
N ASN A 33 7.34 -10.96 -10.29
CA ASN A 33 6.09 -11.25 -9.59
C ASN A 33 5.31 -9.96 -9.44
N MET A 34 4.02 -9.99 -9.73
CA MET A 34 3.09 -8.91 -9.44
C MET A 34 2.06 -9.42 -8.44
N ILE A 35 1.88 -8.69 -7.35
CA ILE A 35 1.00 -9.02 -6.24
C ILE A 35 0.05 -7.85 -6.06
N TRP A 36 -1.22 -8.16 -5.81
CA TRP A 36 -2.26 -7.17 -5.50
C TRP A 36 -2.70 -7.37 -4.07
N THR A 37 -2.55 -6.32 -3.26
CA THR A 37 -3.14 -6.14 -1.93
C THR A 37 -4.12 -4.98 -2.07
N GLY A 38 -5.41 -5.22 -1.90
CA GLY A 38 -6.44 -4.27 -2.33
C GLY A 38 -7.63 -4.18 -1.39
N ASP A 39 -7.51 -4.67 -0.16
CA ASP A 39 -8.55 -4.51 0.86
C ASP A 39 -8.55 -3.09 1.47
N ASP A 40 -7.63 -2.23 1.06
CA ASP A 40 -7.40 -0.85 1.54
C ASP A 40 -8.28 0.23 0.89
N HIS A 41 -9.31 -0.14 0.13
CA HIS A 41 -10.16 0.80 -0.61
C HIS A 41 -11.07 1.70 0.25
N THR A 42 -10.95 1.61 1.57
CA THR A 42 -11.58 2.40 2.64
C THR A 42 -13.11 2.42 2.66
N GLY A 43 -13.77 1.55 1.88
CA GLY A 43 -15.23 1.56 1.70
C GLY A 43 -16.02 0.99 2.87
N GLY A 44 -15.45 0.01 3.59
CA GLY A 44 -15.96 -0.60 4.82
C GLY A 44 -17.37 -1.23 4.83
N PRO A 45 -17.65 -2.11 5.82
CA PRO A 45 -16.73 -2.62 6.86
C PRO A 45 -15.67 -3.60 6.30
N PRO A 46 -14.50 -3.78 6.95
CA PRO A 46 -14.05 -3.14 8.21
C PRO A 46 -13.75 -1.64 8.04
N THR A 47 -13.49 -0.90 9.11
CA THR A 47 -13.22 0.55 9.01
C THR A 47 -11.98 0.84 8.15
N ALA A 48 -11.90 2.03 7.54
CA ALA A 48 -10.74 2.44 6.74
C ALA A 48 -9.38 2.27 7.45
N PRO A 49 -9.21 2.59 8.75
CA PRO A 49 -7.96 2.30 9.46
C PRO A 49 -7.63 0.81 9.59
N ALA A 50 -8.64 -0.06 9.71
CA ALA A 50 -8.42 -1.50 9.76
C ALA A 50 -8.02 -2.07 8.40
N GLN A 51 -8.64 -1.57 7.33
CA GLN A 51 -8.27 -1.91 5.96
C GLN A 51 -6.82 -1.53 5.65
N ALA A 52 -6.42 -0.30 6.00
CA ALA A 52 -5.02 0.14 5.87
C ALA A 52 -4.06 -0.68 6.75
N ALA A 53 -4.45 -1.05 7.98
CA ALA A 53 -3.63 -1.89 8.85
C ALA A 53 -3.49 -3.34 8.35
N ASP A 54 -4.51 -3.87 7.68
CA ASP A 54 -4.46 -5.21 7.07
C ASP A 54 -3.50 -5.23 5.88
N ASN A 55 -3.56 -4.20 5.03
CA ASN A 55 -2.65 -4.00 3.90
C ASN A 55 -1.19 -3.79 4.36
N ASP A 56 -0.96 -2.92 5.35
CA ASP A 56 0.37 -2.66 5.93
C ASP A 56 0.99 -3.94 6.52
N LEU A 57 0.21 -4.69 7.31
CA LEU A 57 0.67 -5.96 7.88
C LEU A 57 0.96 -6.99 6.78
N SER A 58 0.11 -7.08 5.75
CA SER A 58 0.31 -7.99 4.61
C SER A 58 1.57 -7.66 3.83
N THR A 59 1.80 -6.38 3.54
CA THR A 59 3.01 -5.88 2.88
C THR A 59 4.25 -6.19 3.71
N GLY A 60 4.21 -5.93 5.02
CA GLY A 60 5.28 -6.27 5.95
C GLY A 60 5.61 -7.76 5.92
N GLN A 61 4.61 -8.64 5.99
CA GLN A 61 4.79 -10.10 5.92
C GLN A 61 5.40 -10.56 4.59
N ILE A 62 5.02 -9.92 3.48
CA ILE A 62 5.57 -10.23 2.14
C ILE A 62 7.06 -9.85 2.07
N VAL A 63 7.42 -8.67 2.59
CA VAL A 63 8.79 -8.17 2.61
C VAL A 63 9.67 -9.02 3.53
N ASP A 64 9.18 -9.32 4.73
CA ASP A 64 9.84 -10.19 5.71
C ASP A 64 10.20 -11.54 5.10
N GLU A 65 9.20 -12.23 4.52
CA GLU A 65 9.39 -13.53 3.86
C GLU A 65 10.43 -13.48 2.74
N ILE A 66 10.41 -12.46 1.89
CA ILE A 66 11.39 -12.32 0.80
C ILE A 66 12.78 -12.07 1.39
N SER A 67 12.90 -11.16 2.35
CA SER A 67 14.18 -10.70 2.90
C SER A 67 14.93 -11.82 3.65
N HIS A 68 14.20 -12.70 4.34
CA HIS A 68 14.75 -13.86 5.02
C HIS A 68 14.99 -15.08 4.11
N SER A 69 14.46 -15.07 2.90
CA SER A 69 14.64 -16.16 1.95
C SER A 69 16.03 -16.15 1.30
N LYS A 70 16.41 -17.29 0.70
CA LYS A 70 17.63 -17.38 -0.15
C LYS A 70 17.62 -16.43 -1.35
N TYR A 71 16.46 -15.86 -1.70
CA TYR A 71 16.28 -14.92 -2.81
C TYR A 71 16.43 -13.46 -2.38
N GLY A 72 16.37 -13.15 -1.08
CA GLY A 72 16.34 -11.77 -0.57
C GLY A 72 17.52 -10.92 -1.01
N LYS A 73 18.72 -11.51 -1.03
CA LYS A 73 19.96 -10.85 -1.49
C LYS A 73 19.94 -10.38 -2.95
N ASP A 74 19.08 -10.99 -3.78
CA ASP A 74 18.96 -10.77 -5.22
C ASP A 74 17.57 -10.19 -5.59
N SER A 75 16.84 -9.65 -4.61
CA SER A 75 15.48 -9.15 -4.79
C SER A 75 15.42 -7.62 -4.78
N ALA A 76 14.49 -7.08 -5.57
CA ALA A 76 14.00 -5.71 -5.48
C ALA A 76 12.47 -5.74 -5.46
N ILE A 77 11.89 -5.06 -4.47
CA ILE A 77 10.45 -4.97 -4.25
C ILE A 77 10.07 -3.51 -4.44
N PHE A 78 9.05 -3.28 -5.28
CA PHE A 78 8.44 -1.98 -5.48
C PHE A 78 7.02 -2.06 -4.93
N VAL A 79 6.69 -1.21 -3.96
CA VAL A 79 5.34 -1.07 -3.40
C VAL A 79 4.78 0.26 -3.91
N VAL A 80 3.63 0.20 -4.57
CA VAL A 80 3.02 1.34 -5.26
C VAL A 80 1.50 1.15 -5.30
N GLU A 81 0.78 2.25 -5.22
CA GLU A 81 -0.68 2.30 -5.40
C GLU A 81 -1.07 2.21 -6.88
N ASP A 82 -2.28 1.74 -7.18
CA ASP A 82 -2.82 1.71 -8.55
C ASP A 82 -3.25 3.10 -9.03
N ASP A 83 -3.83 3.91 -8.15
CA ASP A 83 -4.09 5.34 -8.31
C ASP A 83 -4.10 6.11 -6.97
N SER A 84 -4.24 7.44 -7.02
CA SER A 84 -4.29 8.31 -5.83
C SER A 84 -5.69 8.41 -5.18
N GLN A 85 -6.66 7.66 -5.68
CA GLN A 85 -8.07 7.58 -5.25
C GLN A 85 -8.70 8.96 -4.95
N GLU A 86 -8.77 9.30 -3.67
CA GLU A 86 -9.44 10.49 -3.14
C GLU A 86 -8.44 11.49 -2.51
N TRP A 87 -7.14 11.33 -2.75
CA TRP A 87 -6.12 12.11 -2.01
C TRP A 87 -5.94 13.52 -2.56
N VAL A 88 -6.20 14.50 -1.70
CA VAL A 88 -5.85 15.90 -1.96
C VAL A 88 -4.39 16.10 -1.60
N ASP A 89 -3.53 16.05 -2.61
CA ASP A 89 -2.12 16.36 -2.47
C ASP A 89 -1.86 17.84 -2.78
N HIS A 90 -1.04 18.49 -1.93
CA HIS A 90 -0.78 19.93 -2.02
C HIS A 90 0.14 20.34 -3.19
N ILE A 91 0.81 19.38 -3.84
CA ILE A 91 1.64 19.62 -5.02
C ILE A 91 0.89 19.20 -6.28
N ASP A 92 0.43 17.95 -6.34
CA ASP A 92 -0.31 17.40 -7.48
C ASP A 92 -1.12 16.16 -7.05
N GLY A 93 -2.43 16.17 -7.32
CA GLY A 93 -3.36 15.11 -6.92
C GLY A 93 -3.11 13.73 -7.55
N HIS A 94 -2.18 13.60 -8.51
CA HIS A 94 -1.74 12.33 -9.07
C HIS A 94 -0.49 11.75 -8.39
N ARG A 95 0.09 12.46 -7.41
CA ARG A 95 1.21 11.90 -6.65
C ARG A 95 0.73 10.75 -5.78
N ALA A 96 1.44 9.63 -5.87
CA ALA A 96 1.26 8.46 -5.02
C ALA A 96 2.61 8.09 -4.38
N PRO A 97 2.61 7.51 -3.17
CA PRO A 97 3.84 7.03 -2.57
C PRO A 97 4.39 5.82 -3.35
N ILE A 98 5.71 5.67 -3.32
CA ILE A 98 6.41 4.47 -3.78
C ILE A 98 7.47 4.09 -2.75
N GLN A 99 7.56 2.81 -2.42
CA GLN A 99 8.68 2.28 -1.64
C GLN A 99 9.52 1.34 -2.50
N VAL A 100 10.84 1.48 -2.41
CA VAL A 100 11.82 0.58 -3.02
C VAL A 100 12.54 -0.16 -1.92
N ILE A 101 12.38 -1.48 -1.89
CA ILE A 101 12.95 -2.34 -0.84
C ILE A 101 13.88 -3.36 -1.51
N SER A 102 15.17 -3.28 -1.19
CA SER A 102 16.21 -4.15 -1.74
C SER A 102 17.46 -4.05 -0.87
N PRO A 103 18.34 -5.07 -0.84
CA PRO A 103 19.69 -4.90 -0.32
C PRO A 103 20.44 -3.73 -0.99
N TYR A 104 20.11 -3.46 -2.25
CA TYR A 104 20.71 -2.38 -3.04
C TYR A 104 19.94 -1.06 -2.95
N ALA A 105 18.85 -0.98 -2.19
CA ALA A 105 18.12 0.28 -2.01
C ALA A 105 18.89 1.23 -1.09
N GLN A 106 18.84 2.53 -1.37
CA GLN A 106 19.47 3.53 -0.52
C GLN A 106 18.77 3.61 0.85
N ARG A 107 19.47 3.35 1.96
CA ARG A 107 18.87 3.28 3.32
C ARG A 107 18.96 4.58 4.15
N THR A 108 20.11 5.26 4.14
CA THR A 108 20.36 6.37 5.08
C THR A 108 19.80 7.71 4.56
N GLY A 109 18.84 8.30 5.26
CA GLY A 109 18.28 9.64 4.98
C GLY A 109 17.54 9.76 3.64
N ALA A 110 17.17 8.63 3.04
CA ALA A 110 16.83 8.54 1.62
C ALA A 110 15.34 8.73 1.36
N VAL A 111 14.86 9.96 1.49
CA VAL A 111 13.72 10.39 0.67
C VAL A 111 14.31 10.84 -0.67
N ASP A 112 14.19 10.00 -1.69
CA ASP A 112 14.56 10.41 -3.04
C ASP A 112 13.50 11.40 -3.56
N SER A 113 13.92 12.66 -3.73
CA SER A 113 13.04 13.74 -4.18
C SER A 113 13.04 13.92 -5.70
N HIS A 114 13.68 13.03 -6.47
CA HIS A 114 13.58 13.06 -7.92
C HIS A 114 12.15 12.79 -8.37
N TYR A 115 11.75 13.48 -9.45
CA TYR A 115 10.46 13.25 -10.07
C TYR A 115 10.47 11.92 -10.82
N TYR A 116 9.65 10.98 -10.36
CA TYR A 116 9.43 9.70 -11.00
C TYR A 116 7.95 9.50 -11.36
N THR A 117 7.74 8.72 -12.40
CA THR A 117 6.43 8.20 -12.80
C THR A 117 6.46 6.67 -12.76
N GLN A 118 5.29 6.02 -12.84
CA GLN A 118 5.22 4.56 -12.98
C GLN A 118 6.05 4.04 -14.18
N ILE A 119 6.24 4.84 -15.23
CA ILE A 119 7.06 4.47 -16.39
C ILE A 119 8.55 4.35 -16.01
N ASN A 120 9.05 5.20 -15.10
CA ASN A 120 10.43 5.09 -14.59
C ASN A 120 10.63 3.81 -13.77
N MET A 121 9.62 3.41 -13.00
CA MET A 121 9.62 2.14 -12.27
C MET A 121 9.67 0.96 -13.26
N ILE A 122 8.79 0.93 -14.27
CA ILE A 122 8.81 -0.11 -15.31
C ILE A 122 10.17 -0.19 -16.00
N ARG A 123 10.74 0.96 -16.39
CA ARG A 123 12.07 1.04 -16.99
C ARG A 123 13.16 0.47 -16.08
N THR A 124 13.06 0.70 -14.78
CA THR A 124 14.00 0.16 -13.79
C THR A 124 13.87 -1.35 -13.68
N THR A 125 12.65 -1.88 -13.60
CA THR A 125 12.37 -3.32 -13.61
C THR A 125 12.91 -4.00 -14.86
N GLU A 126 12.73 -3.40 -16.04
CA GLU A 126 13.27 -3.92 -17.30
C GLU A 126 14.79 -4.06 -17.26
N GLN A 127 15.48 -3.04 -16.75
CA GLN A 127 16.94 -3.07 -16.62
C GLN A 127 17.42 -4.12 -15.62
N ILE A 128 16.76 -4.26 -14.47
CA ILE A 128 17.07 -5.30 -13.48
C ILE A 128 16.90 -6.70 -14.08
N LEU A 129 15.85 -6.91 -14.86
CA LEU A 129 15.54 -8.21 -15.50
C LEU A 129 16.34 -8.46 -16.78
N GLY A 130 17.07 -7.47 -17.30
CA GLY A 130 17.81 -7.58 -18.55
C GLY A 130 16.91 -7.72 -19.79
N ILE A 131 15.69 -7.18 -19.75
CA ILE A 131 14.74 -7.22 -20.87
C ILE A 131 14.71 -5.89 -21.63
N HIS A 132 14.30 -5.94 -22.90
CA HIS A 132 14.15 -4.75 -23.73
C HIS A 132 12.88 -3.96 -23.33
N PRO A 133 12.88 -2.63 -23.54
CA PRO A 133 11.68 -1.82 -23.39
C PRO A 133 10.52 -2.33 -24.24
N MET A 134 9.30 -2.25 -23.72
CA MET A 134 8.11 -2.75 -24.41
C MET A 134 7.57 -1.77 -25.45
N ASN A 135 7.84 -0.47 -25.32
CA ASN A 135 7.33 0.57 -26.22
C ASN A 135 8.26 1.81 -26.31
N GLN A 136 7.75 2.93 -26.81
CA GLN A 136 8.55 4.16 -26.95
C GLN A 136 8.67 4.93 -25.63
N LYS A 137 7.70 4.80 -24.72
CA LYS A 137 7.66 5.54 -23.45
C LYS A 137 8.68 4.98 -22.45
N ASP A 138 8.73 3.67 -22.28
CA ASP A 138 9.74 3.02 -21.44
C ASP A 138 11.14 3.15 -22.06
N THR A 139 11.28 3.08 -23.39
CA THR A 139 12.55 3.38 -24.09
C THR A 139 13.08 4.78 -23.75
N ALA A 140 12.21 5.78 -23.70
CA ALA A 140 12.58 7.17 -23.43
C ALA A 140 12.76 7.48 -21.93
N ALA A 141 12.29 6.60 -21.04
CA ALA A 141 12.40 6.81 -19.61
C ALA A 141 13.82 6.53 -19.08
N THR A 142 14.21 7.28 -18.06
CA THR A 142 15.41 7.00 -17.27
C THR A 142 15.07 6.04 -16.12
N PRO A 143 15.97 5.11 -15.76
CA PRO A 143 15.80 4.27 -14.58
C PRO A 143 15.89 5.09 -13.28
N MET A 144 15.35 4.58 -12.18
CA MET A 144 15.39 5.16 -10.84
C MET A 144 16.77 4.97 -10.17
N ALA A 145 17.86 5.28 -10.88
CA ALA A 145 19.22 4.91 -10.46
C ALA A 145 19.64 5.50 -9.10
N THR A 146 19.10 6.67 -8.72
CA THR A 146 19.40 7.32 -7.43
C THR A 146 18.75 6.65 -6.23
N ALA A 147 17.74 5.79 -6.46
CA ALA A 147 17.13 4.97 -5.41
C ALA A 147 18.00 3.76 -5.03
N PHE A 148 19.06 3.47 -5.80
CA PHE A 148 19.92 2.31 -5.62
C PHE A 148 21.38 2.70 -5.35
N THR A 149 22.09 1.81 -4.65
CA THR A 149 23.51 1.91 -4.31
C THR A 149 24.26 0.66 -4.74
N GLY A 150 25.56 0.81 -5.01
CA GLY A 150 26.46 -0.32 -5.28
C GLY A 150 26.93 -1.05 -4.03
N ASN A 151 26.63 -0.55 -2.83
CA ASN A 151 27.01 -1.15 -1.55
C ASN A 151 25.78 -1.80 -0.88
N PRO A 152 25.57 -3.11 -1.04
CA PRO A 152 24.39 -3.75 -0.51
C PRO A 152 24.40 -3.86 1.01
N ASP A 153 23.23 -3.69 1.62
CA ASP A 153 22.96 -4.03 3.02
C ASP A 153 22.02 -5.24 3.08
N TYR A 154 22.56 -6.38 3.51
CA TYR A 154 21.84 -7.65 3.58
C TYR A 154 21.08 -7.85 4.89
N THR A 155 21.00 -6.85 5.77
CA THR A 155 20.16 -6.94 6.97
C THR A 155 18.70 -7.15 6.54
N PRO A 156 18.07 -8.28 6.94
CA PRO A 156 16.69 -8.57 6.58
C PRO A 156 15.71 -7.63 7.30
N PHE A 157 14.44 -7.67 6.88
CA PHE A 157 13.37 -6.89 7.48
C PHE A 157 12.51 -7.81 8.34
N ASP A 158 12.24 -7.40 9.58
CA ASP A 158 11.31 -8.09 10.47
C ASP A 158 9.95 -7.39 10.43
N ALA A 159 8.90 -8.12 10.05
CA ALA A 159 7.55 -7.57 10.05
C ALA A 159 7.09 -7.25 11.48
N VAL A 160 6.43 -6.10 11.65
CA VAL A 160 5.81 -5.70 12.91
C VAL A 160 4.33 -6.07 12.93
N PRO A 161 3.76 -6.40 14.11
CA PRO A 161 2.33 -6.67 14.24
C PRO A 161 1.49 -5.40 14.05
N ASN A 162 0.23 -5.57 13.65
CA ASN A 162 -0.73 -4.48 13.53
C ASN A 162 -1.06 -3.85 14.89
N SER A 163 -1.16 -2.51 14.93
CA SER A 163 -1.54 -1.73 16.11
C SER A 163 -3.01 -1.28 16.09
N THR A 164 -3.69 -1.47 14.96
CA THR A 164 -5.14 -1.29 14.79
C THR A 164 -5.79 -2.65 14.60
N SER A 165 -6.91 -2.92 15.29
CA SER A 165 -7.62 -4.19 15.13
C SER A 165 -8.10 -4.36 13.69
N LEU A 166 -7.74 -5.47 13.05
CA LEU A 166 -8.14 -5.76 11.65
C LEU A 166 -9.65 -5.99 11.52
N THR A 167 -10.32 -6.27 12.64
CA THR A 167 -11.79 -6.42 12.71
C THR A 167 -12.50 -5.16 13.19
N LEU A 168 -11.81 -4.02 13.30
CA LEU A 168 -12.41 -2.79 13.80
C LEU A 168 -13.59 -2.36 12.90
N GLY A 169 -14.75 -2.18 13.52
CA GLY A 169 -15.99 -1.79 12.83
C GLY A 169 -16.76 -2.92 12.16
N VAL A 170 -16.31 -4.17 12.26
CA VAL A 170 -17.07 -5.33 11.77
C VAL A 170 -18.27 -5.61 12.70
N SER A 171 -19.47 -5.72 12.13
CA SER A 171 -20.70 -6.03 12.85
C SER A 171 -21.64 -6.92 12.01
N PRO A 172 -22.11 -8.08 12.52
CA PRO A 172 -21.76 -8.66 13.83
C PRO A 172 -20.29 -9.08 13.90
N ALA A 173 -19.74 -9.18 15.11
CA ALA A 173 -18.37 -9.64 15.29
C ALA A 173 -18.16 -11.05 14.71
N PRO A 174 -16.96 -11.36 14.17
CA PRO A 174 -16.66 -12.70 13.69
C PRO A 174 -16.84 -13.76 14.78
N SER A 175 -17.27 -14.97 14.39
CA SER A 175 -17.49 -16.08 15.33
C SER A 175 -16.19 -16.55 16.01
N CYS A 176 -15.04 -16.31 15.38
CA CYS A 176 -13.71 -16.56 15.94
C CYS A 176 -13.20 -15.45 16.87
N GLY A 177 -14.00 -14.41 17.12
CA GLY A 177 -13.63 -13.25 17.91
C GLY A 177 -13.07 -12.09 17.09
N ALA A 178 -12.91 -10.95 17.76
CA ALA A 178 -12.24 -9.78 17.19
C ALA A 178 -10.72 -9.95 17.21
N ASP A 179 -10.05 -9.32 16.25
CA ASP A 179 -8.59 -9.22 16.22
C ASP A 179 -8.07 -8.42 17.43
N THR A 180 -6.96 -8.90 18.01
CA THR A 180 -6.30 -8.30 19.17
C THR A 180 -4.97 -7.68 18.71
N PRO A 181 -4.90 -6.36 18.50
CA PRO A 181 -3.69 -5.71 18.00
C PRO A 181 -2.58 -5.69 19.06
N ALA A 182 -1.36 -5.47 18.60
CA ALA A 182 -0.21 -5.22 19.46
C ALA A 182 -0.31 -3.88 20.20
N ALA A 183 0.57 -3.69 21.17
CA ALA A 183 0.69 -2.41 21.88
C ALA A 183 1.06 -1.29 20.90
N GLN A 184 0.49 -0.10 21.12
CA GLN A 184 0.85 1.08 20.34
C GLN A 184 2.27 1.55 20.69
N ASP A 185 2.97 2.06 19.68
CA ASP A 185 4.26 2.72 19.85
C ASP A 185 4.04 4.11 20.48
N PRO A 186 4.60 4.39 21.68
CA PRO A 186 4.45 5.68 22.33
C PRO A 186 5.16 6.83 21.60
N ASP A 187 6.12 6.53 20.72
CA ASP A 187 6.85 7.53 19.93
C ASP A 187 6.19 7.82 18.57
N ALA A 188 5.16 7.05 18.20
CA ALA A 188 4.39 7.23 16.98
C ALA A 188 3.04 7.94 17.22
N ALA A 189 2.43 8.42 16.15
CA ALA A 189 1.05 8.91 16.23
C ALA A 189 0.09 7.75 16.61
N PRO A 190 -0.87 7.98 17.53
CA PRO A 190 -1.76 6.92 18.00
C PRO A 190 -2.65 6.41 16.86
N ALA A 191 -2.66 5.10 16.66
CA ALA A 191 -3.51 4.47 15.66
C ALA A 191 -4.98 4.44 16.14
N PRO A 192 -5.98 4.51 15.25
CA PRO A 192 -7.39 4.46 15.63
C PRO A 192 -7.77 3.14 16.33
N THR A 193 -8.31 3.24 17.55
CA THR A 193 -8.74 2.08 18.35
C THR A 193 -10.27 1.91 18.42
N THR A 194 -11.02 2.86 17.85
CA THR A 194 -12.47 2.86 17.86
C THR A 194 -13.03 3.28 16.52
N ALA A 195 -14.11 2.64 16.08
CA ALA A 195 -14.89 3.06 14.91
C ALA A 195 -15.79 4.27 15.22
N LYS A 196 -15.84 4.71 16.48
CA LYS A 196 -16.67 5.85 16.89
C LYS A 196 -15.98 7.16 16.53
N ILE A 197 -16.72 8.06 15.91
CA ILE A 197 -16.29 9.45 15.72
C ILE A 197 -16.11 10.08 17.12
N PRO A 198 -14.92 10.63 17.42
CA PRO A 198 -14.69 11.24 18.72
C PRO A 198 -15.61 12.46 18.94
N ALA A 199 -15.91 12.74 20.21
CA ALA A 199 -17.02 13.63 20.55
C ALA A 199 -16.85 15.08 20.04
N ALA A 200 -15.60 15.56 19.96
CA ALA A 200 -15.30 16.91 19.47
C ALA A 200 -15.54 17.04 17.96
N GLU A 201 -15.48 15.94 17.22
CA GLU A 201 -15.55 15.86 15.78
C GLU A 201 -16.96 15.50 15.29
N GLN A 202 -17.86 15.08 16.17
CA GLN A 202 -19.22 14.68 15.81
C GLN A 202 -19.99 15.78 15.07
N GLN A 203 -19.86 17.04 15.51
CA GLN A 203 -20.51 18.16 14.84
C GLN A 203 -19.96 18.38 13.43
N VAL A 204 -18.63 18.34 13.26
CA VAL A 204 -17.97 18.50 11.96
C VAL A 204 -18.34 17.35 11.03
N ALA A 205 -18.31 16.11 11.53
CA ALA A 205 -18.73 14.94 10.77
C ALA A 205 -20.19 15.03 10.33
N ALA A 206 -21.10 15.48 11.21
CA ALA A 206 -22.50 15.68 10.85
C ALA A 206 -22.68 16.77 9.77
N GLN A 207 -21.93 17.87 9.87
CA GLN A 207 -21.92 18.93 8.85
C GLN A 207 -21.40 18.42 7.51
N TRP A 208 -20.30 17.66 7.52
CA TRP A 208 -19.72 17.03 6.34
C TRP A 208 -20.71 16.09 5.66
N GLN A 209 -21.37 15.21 6.41
CA GLN A 209 -22.37 14.29 5.86
C GLN A 209 -23.56 15.04 5.25
N ALA A 210 -24.05 16.08 5.93
CA ALA A 210 -25.15 16.92 5.43
C ALA A 210 -24.77 17.71 4.15
N TRP A 211 -23.51 18.11 4.01
CA TRP A 211 -22.98 18.72 2.80
C TRP A 211 -22.80 17.69 1.67
N LYS A 212 -22.15 16.55 1.95
CA LYS A 212 -21.87 15.47 1.01
C LYS A 212 -23.15 14.93 0.37
N ALA A 213 -24.21 14.79 1.16
CA ALA A 213 -25.53 14.33 0.68
C ALA A 213 -26.17 15.25 -0.39
N LYS A 214 -25.69 16.49 -0.54
CA LYS A 214 -26.16 17.45 -1.55
C LYS A 214 -25.27 17.50 -2.79
N GLN A 215 -24.12 16.82 -2.77
CA GLN A 215 -23.16 16.88 -3.85
C GLN A 215 -23.43 15.80 -4.91
N PRO A 216 -23.29 16.12 -6.21
CA PRO A 216 -23.45 15.15 -7.28
C PRO A 216 -22.13 14.39 -7.48
N PHE A 217 -21.60 13.69 -6.47
CA PHE A 217 -20.33 12.96 -6.65
C PHE A 217 -20.50 11.61 -7.36
N THR A 218 -21.73 11.08 -7.40
CA THR A 218 -22.02 9.77 -7.97
C THR A 218 -23.23 9.83 -8.92
N GLY A 219 -23.37 8.81 -9.77
CA GLY A 219 -24.47 8.69 -10.73
C GLY A 219 -24.23 9.39 -12.07
N PRO A 220 -25.23 9.40 -12.97
CA PRO A 220 -25.07 9.84 -14.35
C PRO A 220 -24.78 11.34 -14.53
N ASN A 221 -25.00 12.14 -13.48
CA ASN A 221 -24.72 13.58 -13.45
C ASN A 221 -23.54 13.90 -12.52
N ALA A 222 -22.65 12.93 -12.26
CA ALA A 222 -21.54 13.12 -11.36
C ALA A 222 -20.64 14.29 -11.82
N LYS A 223 -20.20 15.12 -10.88
CA LYS A 223 -19.26 16.22 -11.11
C LYS A 223 -18.18 16.19 -10.04
N ALA A 224 -16.96 16.47 -10.45
CA ALA A 224 -15.85 16.67 -9.54
C ALA A 224 -16.15 17.82 -8.57
N ASP A 225 -15.65 17.71 -7.34
CA ASP A 225 -15.65 18.84 -6.41
C ASP A 225 -14.85 20.00 -7.02
N THR A 226 -15.28 21.23 -6.75
CA THR A 226 -14.61 22.44 -7.19
C THR A 226 -14.18 23.24 -5.97
N ALA A 227 -12.92 23.09 -5.55
CA ALA A 227 -12.28 24.04 -4.66
C ALA A 227 -11.80 25.26 -5.49
N PRO A 228 -12.09 26.50 -5.09
CA PRO A 228 -11.49 27.67 -5.74
C PRO A 228 -9.96 27.61 -5.56
N PRO A 229 -9.15 27.76 -6.63
CA PRO A 229 -7.70 27.52 -6.58
C PRO A 229 -6.88 28.55 -5.77
N SER A 230 -7.50 29.37 -4.93
CA SER A 230 -6.83 30.22 -3.93
C SER A 230 -7.86 30.99 -3.09
N ARG A 231 -7.84 30.78 -1.77
CA ARG A 231 -8.16 31.80 -0.78
C ARG A 231 -7.23 31.67 0.40
#